data_AF-A0A0C3NH58-F1
#
_entry.id   AF-A0A0C3NH58-F1
#
_cell.length_a   1.000
_cell.length_b   1.000
_cell.length_c   1.000
_cell.angle_alpha   90.00
_cell.angle_beta   90.00
_cell.angle_gamma   90.00
#
_symmetry.space_group_name_H-M   'P 1'
#
loop_
_entity.id
_entity.type
_entity.pdbx_description
1 polymer ?
#
loop_
_entity_poly.entity_id
_entity_poly.type
_entity_poly.pdbx_seq_one_letter_code
_entity_poly.pdbx_strand_id
1 'polypeptide(L)'
;MANSESDPNGLNIKWTSPAEEEVEKMAGQQRFQGINVKKWHEDKVRMYGQEQVPHATKARIRKPAHAGGTVATEAEHITVTFKEGNQDLGAHHIYTHDR
;
A
#
# COMPACT_ATOMS: atom_id res chain seq x y z
N MET A 1 11.95 -2.41 -24.66
CA MET A 1 10.68 -1.87 -24.16
C MET A 1 10.19 -2.83 -23.09
N ALA A 2 10.26 -2.47 -21.81
CA ALA A 2 9.89 -3.38 -20.73
C ALA A 2 8.36 -3.53 -20.71
N ASN A 3 7.88 -4.77 -20.82
CA ASN A 3 6.48 -5.12 -20.71
C ASN A 3 5.97 -4.63 -19.35
N SER A 4 5.08 -3.63 -19.36
CA SER A 4 4.25 -3.30 -18.23
C SER A 4 3.38 -4.52 -17.96
N GLU A 5 3.73 -5.30 -16.92
CA GLU A 5 2.84 -6.31 -16.38
C GLU A 5 1.55 -5.60 -15.98
N SER A 6 0.54 -5.71 -16.84
CA SER A 6 -0.76 -5.10 -16.64
C SER A 6 -1.35 -5.70 -15.37
N ASP A 7 -1.44 -4.85 -14.36
CA ASP A 7 -2.06 -5.12 -13.07
C ASP A 7 -3.39 -5.88 -13.28
N PRO A 8 -3.59 -7.07 -12.70
CA PRO A 8 -4.73 -7.95 -13.04
C PRO A 8 -6.10 -7.31 -12.82
N ASN A 9 -6.17 -6.17 -12.12
CA ASN A 9 -7.40 -5.39 -11.89
C ASN A 9 -7.29 -3.92 -12.33
N GLY A 10 -6.22 -3.51 -13.02
CA GLY A 10 -6.03 -2.13 -13.48
C GLY A 10 -5.90 -1.08 -12.36
N LEU A 11 -5.73 -1.49 -11.11
CA LEU A 11 -5.55 -0.58 -9.97
C LEU A 11 -4.20 0.13 -10.08
N ASN A 12 -4.23 1.43 -10.37
CA ASN A 12 -3.02 2.24 -10.46
C ASN A 12 -2.53 2.65 -9.06
N ILE A 13 -1.49 1.99 -8.58
CA ILE A 13 -0.88 2.30 -7.29
C ILE A 13 0.15 3.42 -7.42
N LYS A 14 0.00 4.45 -6.58
CA LYS A 14 0.93 5.56 -6.44
C LYS A 14 1.37 5.71 -5.00
N TRP A 15 2.60 6.15 -4.82
CA TRP A 15 3.13 6.53 -3.53
C TRP A 15 3.10 8.04 -3.39
N THR A 16 2.93 8.56 -2.18
CA THR A 16 3.27 9.95 -1.88
C THR A 16 4.77 10.07 -1.68
N SER A 17 5.36 11.23 -1.96
CA SER A 17 6.81 11.44 -1.78
C SER A 17 7.30 11.06 -0.37
N PRO A 18 6.61 11.43 0.73
CA PRO A 18 7.02 10.98 2.07
C PRO A 18 6.97 9.44 2.23
N ALA A 19 5.97 8.78 1.63
CA ALA A 19 5.87 7.32 1.71
C ALA A 19 6.97 6.62 0.90
N GLU A 20 7.42 7.22 -0.20
CA GLU A 20 8.57 6.70 -0.97
C GLU A 20 9.86 6.77 -0.15
N GLU A 21 10.13 7.90 0.50
CA GLU A 21 11.31 8.06 1.36
C GLU A 21 11.27 7.11 2.57
N GLU A 22 10.10 6.89 3.15
CA GLU A 22 9.93 5.97 4.28
C GLU A 22 10.14 4.51 3.86
N VAL A 23 9.56 4.07 2.74
CA VAL A 23 9.68 2.67 2.29
C VAL A 23 11.11 2.32 1.86
N GLU A 24 11.86 3.28 1.33
CA GLU A 24 13.28 3.12 1.02
C GLU A 24 14.10 2.86 2.29
N LYS A 25 13.83 3.58 3.38
CA LYS A 25 14.48 3.36 4.67
C LYS A 25 14.12 1.99 5.26
N MET A 26 12.91 1.50 4.98
CA MET A 26 12.47 0.17 5.43
C MET A 26 13.20 -0.98 4.76
N ALA A 27 13.74 -0.79 3.54
CA ALA A 27 14.48 -1.83 2.83
C ALA A 27 15.71 -2.34 3.61
N GLY A 28 16.28 -1.53 4.50
CA GLY A 28 17.39 -1.92 5.36
C GLY A 28 16.99 -2.68 6.64
N GLN A 29 15.69 -2.86 6.92
CA GLN A 29 15.25 -3.53 8.14
C GLN A 29 15.31 -5.05 7.99
N GLN A 30 15.72 -5.75 9.06
CA GLN A 30 15.87 -7.21 9.07
C GLN A 30 14.64 -7.97 8.57
N ARG A 31 13.43 -7.51 8.92
CA ARG A 31 12.15 -8.12 8.52
C ARG A 31 11.87 -8.07 7.01
N PHE A 32 12.58 -7.20 6.30
CA PHE A 32 12.47 -7.00 4.87
C PHE A 32 13.71 -7.49 4.10
N GLN A 33 14.65 -8.15 4.79
CA GLN A 33 15.85 -8.68 4.17
C GLN A 33 15.50 -9.70 3.08
N GLY A 34 16.02 -9.50 1.88
CA GLY A 34 15.82 -10.41 0.74
C GLY A 34 14.49 -10.25 0.02
N ILE A 35 13.67 -9.24 0.33
CA ILE A 35 12.42 -8.96 -0.39
C ILE A 35 12.39 -7.53 -0.97
N ASN A 36 11.66 -7.36 -2.07
CA ASN A 36 11.35 -6.04 -2.59
C ASN A 36 10.23 -5.41 -1.75
N VAL A 37 10.60 -4.52 -0.83
CA VAL A 37 9.68 -3.91 0.14
C VAL A 37 8.57 -3.13 -0.55
N LYS A 38 8.89 -2.36 -1.60
CA LYS A 38 7.90 -1.59 -2.35
C LYS A 38 6.86 -2.53 -2.97
N LYS A 39 7.32 -3.60 -3.62
CA LYS A 39 6.43 -4.63 -4.18
C LYS A 39 5.58 -5.32 -3.12
N TRP A 40 6.15 -5.68 -1.97
CA TRP A 40 5.39 -6.31 -0.87
C TRP A 40 4.22 -5.44 -0.40
N HIS A 41 4.42 -4.12 -0.28
CA HIS A 41 3.34 -3.19 0.06
C HIS A 41 2.30 -3.13 -1.05
N GLU A 42 2.72 -2.96 -2.30
CA GLU A 42 1.81 -2.88 -3.43
C GLU A 42 0.96 -4.16 -3.57
N ASP A 43 1.55 -5.33 -3.36
CA ASP A 43 0.82 -6.60 -3.42
C ASP A 43 -0.24 -6.69 -2.29
N LYS A 44 0.07 -6.25 -1.07
CA LYS A 44 -0.93 -6.12 0.02
C LYS A 44 -2.05 -5.15 -0.34
N VAL A 45 -1.72 -4.01 -0.94
CA VAL A 45 -2.71 -3.01 -1.40
C VAL A 45 -3.60 -3.56 -2.51
N ARG A 46 -3.03 -4.34 -3.44
CA ARG A 46 -3.78 -4.99 -4.53
C ARG A 46 -4.75 -6.02 -3.97
N MET A 47 -4.31 -6.90 -3.08
CA MET A 47 -5.18 -7.92 -2.48
C MET A 47 -6.35 -7.26 -1.73
N TYR A 48 -6.06 -6.28 -0.86
CA TYR A 48 -7.10 -5.55 -0.16
C TYR A 48 -8.05 -4.82 -1.12
N GLY A 49 -7.50 -4.14 -2.13
CA GLY A 49 -8.30 -3.42 -3.13
C GLY A 49 -9.26 -4.35 -3.89
N GLN A 50 -8.83 -5.57 -4.20
CA GLN A 50 -9.67 -6.57 -4.87
C GLN A 50 -10.82 -7.06 -3.99
N GLU A 51 -10.55 -7.29 -2.71
CA GLU A 51 -11.51 -7.88 -1.79
C GLU A 51 -12.49 -6.85 -1.20
N GLN A 52 -11.97 -5.68 -0.83
CA GLN A 52 -12.68 -4.69 -0.01
C GLN A 52 -13.14 -3.47 -0.80
N VAL A 53 -12.45 -3.13 -1.90
CA VAL A 53 -12.72 -1.93 -2.70
C VAL A 53 -12.66 -2.21 -4.21
N PRO A 54 -13.41 -3.21 -4.72
CA PRO A 54 -13.22 -3.76 -6.07
C PRO A 54 -13.44 -2.75 -7.22
N HIS A 55 -14.12 -1.64 -6.95
CA HIS A 55 -14.36 -0.56 -7.92
C HIS A 55 -13.25 0.49 -7.97
N ALA A 56 -12.25 0.41 -7.07
CA ALA A 56 -11.15 1.36 -7.05
C ALA A 56 -10.29 1.23 -8.30
N THR A 57 -10.03 2.35 -8.96
CA THR A 57 -9.13 2.44 -10.12
C THR A 57 -7.78 3.04 -9.77
N LYS A 58 -7.66 3.70 -8.61
CA LYS A 58 -6.40 4.23 -8.09
C LYS A 58 -6.28 3.95 -6.60
N ALA A 59 -5.06 3.66 -6.17
CA ALA A 59 -4.69 3.62 -4.75
C ALA A 59 -3.48 4.52 -4.52
N ARG A 60 -3.54 5.35 -3.49
CA ARG A 60 -2.42 6.20 -3.08
C ARG A 60 -1.95 5.79 -1.70
N ILE A 61 -0.79 5.14 -1.64
CA ILE A 61 -0.12 4.80 -0.39
C ILE A 61 0.37 6.11 0.23
N ARG A 62 -0.20 6.44 1.39
CA ARG A 62 0.09 7.66 2.15
C ARG A 62 1.21 7.43 3.16
N LYS A 63 1.29 6.21 3.68
CA LYS A 63 2.29 5.76 4.63
C LYS A 63 2.52 4.24 4.45
N PRO A 64 3.78 3.77 4.37
CA PRO A 64 4.08 2.33 4.34
C PRO A 64 3.69 1.65 5.67
N ALA A 65 3.98 0.37 5.82
CA ALA A 65 3.67 -0.39 7.03
C ALA A 65 4.29 0.27 8.28
N HIS A 66 3.43 0.68 9.20
CA HIS A 66 3.80 1.34 10.44
C HIS A 66 2.82 0.98 11.55
N ALA A 67 3.30 1.00 12.79
CA ALA A 67 2.48 0.86 13.98
C ALA A 67 2.03 2.22 14.49
N GLY A 68 0.89 2.24 15.19
CA GLY A 68 0.31 3.45 15.74
C GLY A 68 -0.20 4.44 14.68
N GLY A 69 -0.40 5.68 15.09
CA GLY A 69 -1.01 6.72 14.26
C GLY A 69 -1.69 7.73 15.17
N THR A 70 -2.98 7.96 14.96
CA THR A 70 -3.80 8.69 15.93
C THR A 70 -3.97 7.89 17.22
N VAL A 71 -4.04 6.55 17.12
CA VAL A 71 -4.10 5.65 18.27
C VAL A 71 -2.75 4.95 18.40
N ALA A 72 -2.04 5.19 19.51
CA ALA A 72 -0.70 4.65 19.72
C ALA A 72 -0.64 3.10 19.77
N THR A 73 -1.76 2.46 20.13
CA THR A 73 -1.88 1.00 20.20
C THR A 73 -2.40 0.38 18.91
N GLU A 74 -2.55 1.16 17.84
CA GLU A 74 -3.01 0.64 16.57
C GLU A 74 -2.01 -0.35 15.99
N ALA A 75 -2.52 -1.52 15.60
CA ALA A 75 -1.72 -2.58 15.04
C ALA A 75 -1.07 -2.09 13.72
N GLU A 76 0.10 -2.63 13.40
CA GLU A 76 0.79 -2.31 12.14
C GLU A 76 -0.12 -2.44 10.91
N HIS A 77 -0.12 -1.39 10.09
CA HIS A 77 -0.91 -1.29 8.88
C HIS A 77 -0.27 -0.37 7.84
N ILE A 78 -0.76 -0.44 6.61
CA ILE A 78 -0.47 0.50 5.52
C ILE A 78 -1.63 1.48 5.43
N THR A 79 -1.36 2.80 5.41
CA THR A 79 -2.40 3.80 5.17
C THR A 79 -2.50 4.10 3.69
N VAL A 80 -3.68 3.88 3.11
CA VAL A 80 -3.94 4.04 1.67
C VAL A 80 -5.22 4.83 1.46
N THR A 81 -5.26 5.70 0.45
CA THR A 81 -6.51 6.29 -0.03
C THR A 81 -6.89 5.66 -1.36
N PHE A 82 -8.11 5.16 -1.49
CA PHE A 82 -8.62 4.62 -2.75
C PHE A 82 -9.49 5.65 -3.48
N LYS A 83 -9.51 5.56 -4.81
CA LYS A 83 -10.36 6.38 -5.68
C LYS A 83 -10.98 5.56 -6.80
N GLU A 84 -12.20 5.92 -7.15
CA GLU A 84 -12.87 5.50 -8.40
C GLU A 84 -12.89 6.69 -9.36
N GLY A 85 -11.92 6.71 -10.29
CA GLY A 85 -11.73 7.83 -11.22
C GLY A 85 -11.23 9.07 -10.49
N ASN A 86 -12.14 10.03 -10.26
CA ASN A 86 -11.89 11.25 -9.48
C ASN A 86 -12.58 11.26 -8.12
N GLN A 87 -13.48 10.32 -7.85
CA GLN A 87 -14.18 10.20 -6.58
C GLN A 87 -13.28 9.58 -5.52
N ASP A 88 -13.24 10.18 -4.33
CA ASP A 88 -12.56 9.64 -3.17
C ASP A 88 -13.43 8.55 -2.51
N LEU A 89 -12.83 7.38 -2.26
CA LEU A 89 -13.47 6.25 -1.57
C LEU A 89 -13.07 6.18 -0.08
N GLY A 90 -12.22 7.11 0.37
CA GLY A 90 -11.78 7.20 1.76
C GLY A 90 -10.38 6.65 2.01
N ALA A 91 -9.91 6.83 3.24
CA ALA A 91 -8.67 6.27 3.74
C ALA A 91 -8.92 4.91 4.39
N HIS A 92 -8.03 3.96 4.12
CA HIS A 92 -8.11 2.58 4.58
C HIS A 92 -6.80 2.20 5.27
N HIS A 93 -6.93 1.44 6.36
CA HIS A 93 -5.81 0.82 7.08
C HIS A 93 -5.75 -0.66 6.68
N ILE A 94 -4.69 -1.04 5.96
CA ILE A 94 -4.46 -2.40 5.51
C ILE A 94 -3.51 -3.05 6.51
N TYR A 95 -4.06 -3.82 7.44
CA TYR A 95 -3.27 -4.47 8.49
C TYR A 95 -2.30 -5.50 7.93
N THR A 96 -1.08 -5.53 8.48
CA THR A 96 0.04 -6.33 7.95
C THR A 96 0.24 -7.66 8.67
N HIS A 97 -0.53 -7.92 9.74
CA HIS A 97 -0.39 -9.07 10.65
C HIS A 97 -0.89 -10.41 10.12
N ASP A 98 -1.43 -10.48 8.90
CA ASP A 98 -1.89 -11.75 8.36
C ASP A 98 -0.70 -12.63 7.93
N ARG A 99 -0.24 -13.45 8.88
CA ARG A 99 0.15 -14.86 8.71
C ARG A 99 -0.22 -15.67 9.95
#